data_AF-A0A7X6Z833-F1
#
_entry.id   AF-A0A7X6Z833-F1
#
_cell.length_a   1.000
_cell.length_b   1.000
_cell.length_c   1.000
_cell.angle_alpha   90.00
_cell.angle_beta   90.00
_cell.angle_gamma   90.00
#
_symmetry.space_group_name_H-M   'P 1'
#
loop_
_entity.id
_entity.type
_entity.pdbx_description
1 polymer ?
#
loop_
_entity_poly.entity_id
_entity_poly.type
_entity_poly.pdbx_seq_one_letter_code
_entity_poly.pdbx_strand_id
1 'polypeptide(L)'
;MDAYLADTRFLLLNGDIRTALTCYSALFDALESGFDPGHLPGNPDPTAMLSESIQEHVNLYGRAAYLDAPPAERPQKLLDALHRFKYLEHHFSLRAMIDVATDPLPGFDAFLPGWIDCLMQPNSRRTGQDVREAVRLSGPEAIADFASVHASRVPGIYLDWLDSLKEAGKWDVAAHVAVQALEQLDPDLLIRARVGDELAAIGRKQNDGKLVLQGLKASFESDPDLESMIHLLVDARRTSQFSIVCRSVLERLTVLNMHHAGLDFNPDEDLRRTPVRPDLLQQVRLLSGNLDEVVATAELSRSVVYALLAAVLFPQPLKPWVLENWRHELGRICCDLHQDYLSLLYAALQENVPDLPQRERCWTVVREKLLAAVDSIVVGQHRHSYATAAENLALLAQILTDLGRSDEAAVLFQDAHNRYPRHSSFRAKVRKAQELIVT
;
A
#
# COMPACT_ATOMS: atom_id res chain seq x y z
N MET A 1 -24.82 -30.84 8.89
CA MET A 1 -24.45 -30.40 7.53
C MET A 1 -23.13 -31.04 7.12
N ASP A 2 -22.13 -31.04 8.00
CA ASP A 2 -20.82 -31.69 7.81
C ASP A 2 -20.90 -33.15 7.33
N ALA A 3 -21.72 -33.99 7.98
CA ALA A 3 -21.90 -35.37 7.55
C ALA A 3 -22.38 -35.50 6.10
N TYR A 4 -23.31 -34.64 5.67
CA TYR A 4 -23.77 -34.64 4.28
C TYR A 4 -22.71 -34.13 3.29
N LEU A 5 -21.88 -33.16 3.70
CA LEU A 5 -20.75 -32.70 2.90
C LEU A 5 -19.70 -33.81 2.72
N ALA A 6 -19.39 -34.54 3.79
CA ALA A 6 -18.49 -35.69 3.77
C ALA A 6 -19.03 -36.84 2.91
N ASP A 7 -20.32 -37.18 3.06
CA ASP A 7 -20.99 -38.19 2.23
C ASP A 7 -21.01 -37.78 0.74
N THR A 8 -21.25 -36.51 0.45
CA THR A 8 -21.24 -35.97 -0.91
C THR A 8 -19.85 -36.06 -1.55
N ARG A 9 -18.81 -35.74 -0.78
CA ARG A 9 -17.41 -35.94 -1.19
C ARG A 9 -17.14 -37.41 -1.51
N PHE A 10 -17.62 -38.32 -0.68
CA PHE A 10 -17.47 -39.77 -0.92
C PHE A 10 -18.15 -40.20 -2.22
N LEU A 11 -19.35 -39.70 -2.53
CA LEU A 11 -20.03 -39.98 -3.81
C LEU A 11 -19.19 -39.54 -5.01
N LEU A 12 -18.65 -38.32 -4.98
CA LEU A 12 -17.82 -37.79 -6.06
C LEU A 12 -16.55 -38.63 -6.28
N LEU A 13 -15.85 -38.95 -5.19
CA LEU A 13 -14.60 -39.72 -5.25
C LEU A 13 -14.81 -41.17 -5.71
N ASN A 14 -16.03 -41.72 -5.59
CA ASN A 14 -16.38 -43.04 -6.13
C ASN A 14 -16.96 -42.98 -7.56
N GLY A 15 -16.96 -41.80 -8.20
CA GLY A 15 -17.38 -41.64 -9.59
C GLY A 15 -18.88 -41.37 -9.78
N ASP A 16 -19.67 -41.22 -8.72
CA ASP A 16 -21.08 -40.81 -8.82
C ASP A 16 -21.21 -39.29 -8.94
N ILE A 17 -20.69 -38.78 -10.05
CA ILE A 17 -20.51 -37.34 -10.31
C ILE A 17 -21.84 -36.58 -10.26
N ARG A 18 -22.88 -37.12 -10.92
CA ARG A 18 -24.18 -36.43 -11.05
C ARG A 18 -24.93 -36.37 -9.73
N THR A 19 -24.89 -37.44 -8.94
CA THR A 19 -25.51 -37.44 -7.61
C THR A 19 -24.76 -36.48 -6.70
N ALA A 20 -23.42 -36.51 -6.71
CA ALA A 20 -22.62 -35.58 -5.92
C ALA A 20 -22.91 -34.11 -6.28
N LEU A 21 -23.00 -33.77 -7.57
CA LEU A 21 -23.34 -32.43 -8.04
C LEU A 21 -24.72 -31.96 -7.53
N THR A 22 -25.69 -32.87 -7.53
CA THR A 22 -27.05 -32.60 -7.02
C THR A 22 -27.04 -32.37 -5.51
N CYS A 23 -26.32 -33.21 -4.76
CA CYS A 23 -26.20 -33.09 -3.31
C CYS A 23 -25.47 -31.80 -2.90
N TYR A 24 -24.35 -31.46 -3.56
CA TYR A 24 -23.66 -30.18 -3.31
C TYR A 24 -24.58 -28.99 -3.59
N SER A 25 -25.32 -29.00 -4.71
CA SER A 25 -26.26 -27.92 -5.04
C SER A 25 -27.29 -27.73 -3.92
N ALA A 26 -27.91 -28.83 -3.46
CA ALA A 26 -28.90 -28.76 -2.38
C ALA A 26 -28.31 -28.30 -1.04
N LEU A 27 -27.08 -28.70 -0.73
CA LEU A 27 -26.38 -28.27 0.49
C LEU A 27 -26.03 -26.77 0.44
N PHE A 28 -25.58 -26.27 -0.72
CA PHE A 28 -25.27 -24.86 -0.90
C PHE A 28 -26.54 -23.99 -0.97
N ASP A 29 -27.64 -24.47 -1.54
CA ASP A 29 -28.95 -23.78 -1.44
C ASP A 29 -29.40 -23.66 0.03
N ALA A 30 -29.19 -24.72 0.83
CA ALA A 30 -29.52 -24.72 2.26
C ALA A 30 -28.62 -23.78 3.08
N LEU A 31 -27.34 -23.68 2.74
CA LEU A 31 -26.41 -22.71 3.35
C LEU A 31 -26.79 -21.27 3.01
N GLU A 32 -27.17 -21.01 1.76
CA GLU A 32 -27.60 -19.68 1.31
C GLU A 32 -28.84 -19.21 2.08
N SER A 33 -29.81 -20.11 2.24
CA SER A 33 -31.01 -19.87 3.06
C SER A 33 -30.66 -19.53 4.51
N GLY A 34 -29.50 -19.99 5.00
CA GLY A 34 -29.02 -19.71 6.34
C GLY A 34 -28.61 -18.26 6.60
N PHE A 35 -28.37 -17.46 5.55
CA PHE A 35 -28.11 -16.03 5.68
C PHE A 35 -29.38 -15.23 5.99
N ASP A 36 -30.57 -15.81 5.78
CA ASP A 36 -31.82 -15.18 6.17
C ASP A 36 -32.01 -15.22 7.70
N PRO A 37 -32.35 -14.09 8.34
CA PRO A 37 -32.51 -14.03 9.78
C PRO A 37 -33.49 -15.09 10.31
N GLY A 38 -33.01 -15.96 11.20
CA GLY A 38 -33.82 -16.99 11.87
C GLY A 38 -33.91 -18.33 11.14
N HIS A 39 -33.21 -18.52 10.01
CA HIS A 39 -33.16 -19.82 9.32
C HIS A 39 -32.11 -20.78 9.89
N LEU A 40 -30.94 -20.28 10.33
CA LEU A 40 -29.97 -21.08 11.07
C LEU A 40 -29.65 -20.43 12.43
N PRO A 41 -29.63 -21.21 13.53
CA PRO A 41 -29.23 -20.69 14.83
C PRO A 41 -27.70 -20.56 14.91
N GLY A 42 -27.16 -19.38 15.18
CA GLY A 42 -25.72 -19.24 15.45
C GLY A 42 -25.07 -18.03 14.78
N ASN A 43 -23.91 -18.27 14.17
CA ASN A 43 -23.10 -17.23 13.54
C ASN A 43 -23.85 -16.62 12.33
N PRO A 44 -23.85 -15.28 12.16
CA PRO A 44 -24.39 -14.63 10.96
C PRO A 44 -23.78 -15.11 9.64
N ASP A 45 -22.60 -15.71 9.69
CA ASP A 45 -22.00 -16.46 8.58
C ASP A 45 -22.22 -17.97 8.78
N PRO A 46 -23.14 -18.60 8.01
CA PRO A 46 -23.40 -20.03 8.06
C PRO A 46 -22.18 -20.91 7.76
N THR A 47 -21.22 -20.40 6.98
CA THR A 47 -20.02 -21.17 6.61
C THR A 47 -19.08 -21.35 7.80
N ALA A 48 -19.04 -20.37 8.71
CA ALA A 48 -18.26 -20.42 9.94
C ALA A 48 -18.81 -21.40 10.99
N MET A 49 -19.99 -21.99 10.74
CA MET A 49 -20.58 -23.02 11.59
C MET A 49 -20.17 -24.44 11.17
N LEU A 50 -19.49 -24.58 10.04
CA LEU A 50 -19.02 -25.87 9.53
C LEU A 50 -17.70 -26.27 10.20
N SER A 51 -17.59 -27.55 10.49
CA SER A 51 -16.31 -28.18 10.86
C SER A 51 -15.51 -28.62 9.64
N GLU A 52 -16.18 -28.89 8.53
CA GLU A 52 -15.58 -29.17 7.23
C GLU A 52 -15.10 -27.88 6.53
N SER A 53 -14.10 -28.01 5.65
CA SER A 53 -13.58 -26.89 4.88
C SER A 53 -14.54 -26.53 3.74
N ILE A 54 -15.24 -25.39 3.86
CA ILE A 54 -16.12 -24.89 2.79
C ILE A 54 -15.34 -24.69 1.48
N GLN A 55 -14.08 -24.25 1.57
CA GLN A 55 -13.16 -24.14 0.44
C GLN A 55 -13.01 -25.47 -0.29
N GLU A 56 -12.74 -26.57 0.44
CA GLU A 56 -12.57 -27.89 -0.17
C GLU A 56 -13.83 -28.31 -0.93
N HIS A 57 -15.00 -28.13 -0.31
CA HIS A 57 -16.28 -28.51 -0.90
C HIS A 57 -16.68 -27.67 -2.12
N VAL A 58 -16.36 -26.38 -2.15
CA VAL A 58 -16.57 -25.52 -3.33
C VAL A 58 -15.72 -26.00 -4.51
N ASN A 59 -14.47 -26.39 -4.25
CA ASN A 59 -13.58 -26.91 -5.30
C ASN A 59 -13.99 -28.32 -5.77
N LEU A 60 -14.51 -29.18 -4.89
CA LEU A 60 -15.13 -30.47 -5.26
C LEU A 60 -16.41 -30.29 -6.08
N TYR A 61 -17.24 -29.31 -5.74
CA TYR A 61 -18.43 -28.97 -6.51
C TYR A 61 -18.06 -28.47 -7.92
N GLY A 62 -17.09 -27.56 -8.05
CA GLY A 62 -16.57 -27.12 -9.34
C GLY A 62 -16.00 -28.29 -10.16
N ARG A 63 -15.27 -29.20 -9.50
CA ARG A 63 -14.78 -30.45 -10.12
C ARG A 63 -15.93 -31.34 -10.62
N ALA A 64 -16.99 -31.51 -9.84
CA ALA A 64 -18.16 -32.28 -10.26
C ALA A 64 -18.84 -31.66 -11.49
N ALA A 65 -18.99 -30.33 -11.51
CA ALA A 65 -19.56 -29.60 -12.65
C ALA A 65 -18.70 -29.75 -13.91
N TYR A 66 -17.37 -29.73 -13.76
CA TYR A 66 -16.43 -29.99 -14.86
C TYR A 66 -16.57 -31.41 -15.43
N LEU A 67 -16.72 -32.40 -14.55
CA LEU A 67 -16.76 -33.82 -14.95
C LEU A 67 -18.11 -34.25 -15.55
N ASP A 68 -19.24 -33.67 -15.12
CA ASP A 68 -20.57 -33.96 -15.69
C ASP A 68 -20.76 -33.33 -17.08
N ALA A 69 -20.02 -32.25 -17.39
CA ALA A 69 -20.15 -31.51 -18.64
C ALA A 69 -19.36 -32.14 -19.81
N PRO A 70 -19.94 -32.17 -21.04
CA PRO A 70 -19.20 -32.50 -22.26
C PRO A 70 -18.02 -31.53 -22.48
N PRO A 71 -16.90 -31.96 -23.10
CA PRO A 71 -15.68 -31.15 -23.22
C PRO A 71 -15.90 -29.72 -23.76
N ALA A 72 -16.74 -29.56 -24.78
CA ALA A 72 -17.01 -28.26 -25.41
C ALA A 72 -17.86 -27.31 -24.54
N GLU A 73 -18.60 -27.83 -23.56
CA GLU A 73 -19.50 -27.04 -22.70
C GLU A 73 -18.90 -26.76 -21.32
N ARG A 74 -17.80 -27.42 -20.96
CA ARG A 74 -17.17 -27.31 -19.63
C ARG A 74 -16.92 -25.87 -19.18
N PRO A 75 -16.36 -24.95 -20.00
CA PRO A 75 -16.13 -23.58 -19.57
C PRO A 75 -17.41 -22.89 -19.08
N GLN A 76 -18.46 -22.93 -19.90
CA GLN A 76 -19.72 -22.27 -19.56
C GLN A 76 -20.41 -22.97 -18.38
N LYS A 77 -20.42 -24.30 -18.34
CA LYS A 77 -21.05 -25.08 -17.25
C LYS A 77 -20.38 -24.82 -15.90
N LEU A 78 -19.05 -24.74 -15.86
CA LEU A 78 -18.34 -24.40 -14.64
C LEU A 78 -18.65 -22.97 -14.21
N LEU A 79 -18.66 -22.01 -15.15
CA LEU A 79 -18.96 -20.61 -14.84
C LEU A 79 -20.39 -20.46 -14.29
N ASP A 80 -21.37 -21.10 -14.92
CA ASP A 80 -22.77 -21.11 -14.48
C ASP A 80 -22.91 -21.73 -13.09
N ALA A 81 -22.21 -22.84 -12.82
CA ALA A 81 -22.21 -23.51 -11.52
C ALA A 81 -21.68 -22.60 -10.40
N LEU A 82 -20.62 -21.84 -10.66
CA LEU A 82 -20.05 -20.89 -9.71
C LEU A 82 -20.96 -19.67 -9.52
N HIS A 83 -21.47 -19.09 -10.60
CA HIS A 83 -22.39 -17.94 -10.56
C HIS A 83 -23.69 -18.21 -9.81
N ARG A 84 -24.14 -19.46 -9.78
CA ARG A 84 -25.30 -19.87 -8.99
C ARG A 84 -25.10 -19.58 -7.50
N PHE A 85 -23.90 -19.79 -6.98
CA PHE A 85 -23.58 -19.62 -5.56
C PHE A 85 -22.60 -18.46 -5.35
N LYS A 86 -23.05 -17.26 -5.71
CA LYS A 86 -22.24 -16.02 -5.71
C LYS A 86 -21.46 -15.81 -4.41
N TYR A 87 -22.09 -16.08 -3.27
CA TYR A 87 -21.47 -15.88 -1.96
C TYR A 87 -20.27 -16.82 -1.70
N LEU A 88 -20.15 -17.93 -2.44
CA LEU A 88 -19.06 -18.89 -2.35
C LEU A 88 -17.99 -18.75 -3.45
N GLU A 89 -18.19 -17.88 -4.44
CA GLU A 89 -17.29 -17.79 -5.61
C GLU A 89 -15.82 -17.52 -5.24
N HIS A 90 -15.58 -16.75 -4.18
CA HIS A 90 -14.26 -16.42 -3.66
C HIS A 90 -13.51 -17.63 -3.06
N HIS A 91 -14.22 -18.74 -2.81
CA HIS A 91 -13.66 -20.00 -2.36
C HIS A 91 -13.26 -20.95 -3.51
N PHE A 92 -13.37 -20.52 -4.76
CA PHE A 92 -13.00 -21.34 -5.91
C PHE A 92 -11.68 -20.88 -6.53
N SER A 93 -10.79 -21.85 -6.84
CA SER A 93 -9.62 -21.64 -7.71
C SER A 93 -9.39 -22.88 -8.56
N LEU A 94 -8.90 -22.72 -9.79
CA LEU A 94 -8.60 -23.86 -10.65
C LEU A 94 -7.54 -24.76 -10.03
N ARG A 95 -6.55 -24.19 -9.36
CA ARG A 95 -5.48 -24.94 -8.69
C ARG A 95 -6.03 -25.81 -7.56
N ALA A 96 -6.86 -25.26 -6.68
CA ALA A 96 -7.48 -26.05 -5.62
C ALA A 96 -8.42 -27.13 -6.18
N MET A 97 -9.14 -26.86 -7.28
CA MET A 97 -9.95 -27.86 -7.98
C MET A 97 -9.12 -29.02 -8.55
N ILE A 98 -7.89 -28.76 -9.01
CA ILE A 98 -6.95 -29.81 -9.41
C ILE A 98 -6.47 -30.58 -8.18
N ASP A 99 -6.03 -29.89 -7.14
CA ASP A 99 -5.35 -30.48 -5.97
C ASP A 99 -6.30 -31.24 -5.02
N VAL A 100 -7.62 -30.99 -5.09
CA VAL A 100 -8.60 -31.60 -4.17
C VAL A 100 -8.81 -33.11 -4.37
N ALA A 101 -8.39 -33.65 -5.52
CA ALA A 101 -8.45 -35.08 -5.80
C ALA A 101 -7.21 -35.53 -6.57
N THR A 102 -6.80 -36.78 -6.35
CA THR A 102 -5.57 -37.33 -6.97
C THR A 102 -5.70 -37.61 -8.45
N ASP A 103 -6.93 -37.85 -8.94
CA ASP A 103 -7.14 -38.15 -10.35
C ASP A 103 -6.99 -36.90 -11.23
N PRO A 104 -6.33 -37.00 -12.39
CA PRO A 104 -6.20 -35.86 -13.30
C PRO A 104 -7.56 -35.47 -13.90
N LEU A 105 -7.74 -34.18 -14.18
CA LEU A 105 -8.92 -33.68 -14.88
C LEU A 105 -8.80 -34.03 -16.38
N PRO A 106 -9.76 -34.76 -16.97
CA PRO A 106 -9.66 -35.22 -18.35
C PRO A 106 -9.75 -34.05 -19.32
N GLY A 107 -8.75 -33.83 -20.18
CA GLY A 107 -8.77 -32.77 -21.18
C GLY A 107 -8.65 -31.35 -20.61
N PHE A 108 -7.95 -31.20 -19.48
CA PHE A 108 -7.79 -29.91 -18.80
C PHE A 108 -7.06 -28.86 -19.65
N ASP A 109 -5.96 -29.22 -20.31
CA ASP A 109 -5.21 -28.28 -21.14
C ASP A 109 -6.05 -27.71 -22.29
N ALA A 110 -6.88 -28.55 -22.92
CA ALA A 110 -7.79 -28.13 -23.99
C ALA A 110 -8.98 -27.29 -23.48
N PHE A 111 -9.27 -27.32 -22.17
CA PHE A 111 -10.32 -26.53 -21.55
C PHE A 111 -9.88 -25.08 -21.27
N LEU A 112 -8.60 -24.85 -20.96
CA LEU A 112 -8.10 -23.55 -20.50
C LEU A 112 -8.38 -22.39 -21.48
N PRO A 113 -8.18 -22.51 -22.81
CA PRO A 113 -8.49 -21.41 -23.72
C PRO A 113 -9.97 -21.00 -23.68
N GLY A 114 -10.89 -21.96 -23.69
CA GLY A 114 -12.33 -21.68 -23.61
C GLY A 114 -12.75 -21.11 -22.26
N TRP A 115 -12.06 -21.50 -21.18
CA TRP A 115 -12.27 -20.91 -19.86
C TRP A 115 -11.80 -19.46 -19.79
N ILE A 116 -10.63 -19.14 -20.33
CA ILE A 116 -10.12 -17.78 -20.44
C ILE A 116 -11.10 -16.90 -21.24
N ASP A 117 -11.60 -17.41 -22.38
CA ASP A 117 -12.59 -16.70 -23.19
C ASP A 117 -13.88 -16.39 -22.41
N CYS A 118 -14.40 -17.35 -21.64
CA CYS A 118 -15.56 -17.16 -20.77
C CYS A 118 -15.30 -16.09 -19.69
N LEU A 119 -14.14 -16.11 -19.03
CA LEU A 119 -13.78 -15.15 -17.99
C LEU A 119 -13.58 -13.73 -18.55
N MET A 120 -13.12 -13.60 -19.79
CA MET A 120 -12.87 -12.32 -20.46
C MET A 120 -14.13 -11.65 -21.01
N GLN A 121 -15.32 -12.26 -20.88
CA GLN A 121 -16.57 -11.65 -21.31
C GLN A 121 -17.01 -10.51 -20.36
N PRO A 122 -17.63 -9.42 -20.85
CA PRO A 122 -17.99 -8.25 -20.02
C PRO A 122 -18.97 -8.53 -18.88
N ASN A 123 -19.74 -9.62 -18.98
CA ASN A 123 -20.72 -10.07 -17.98
C ASN A 123 -20.10 -11.00 -16.92
N SER A 124 -18.84 -11.41 -17.08
CA SER A 124 -18.12 -12.19 -16.08
C SER A 124 -17.93 -11.34 -14.83
N ARG A 125 -18.30 -11.91 -13.67
CA ARG A 125 -18.10 -11.28 -12.35
C ARG A 125 -16.77 -11.64 -11.72
N ARG A 126 -16.01 -12.51 -12.39
CA ARG A 126 -14.69 -12.98 -11.97
C ARG A 126 -13.65 -11.89 -12.19
N THR A 127 -12.58 -11.96 -11.41
CA THR A 127 -11.55 -10.90 -11.33
C THR A 127 -10.43 -11.15 -12.34
N GLY A 128 -9.59 -10.15 -12.61
CA GLY A 128 -8.35 -10.35 -13.35
C GLY A 128 -7.49 -11.49 -12.79
N GLN A 129 -7.52 -11.72 -11.47
CA GLN A 129 -6.79 -12.81 -10.82
C GLN A 129 -7.20 -14.22 -11.32
N ASP A 130 -8.48 -14.42 -11.63
CA ASP A 130 -8.99 -15.71 -12.14
C ASP A 130 -8.52 -15.99 -13.56
N VAL A 131 -8.49 -14.95 -14.39
CA VAL A 131 -7.94 -15.02 -15.76
C VAL A 131 -6.46 -15.36 -15.68
N ARG A 132 -5.71 -14.65 -14.83
CA ARG A 132 -4.27 -14.90 -14.64
C ARG A 132 -3.97 -16.31 -14.16
N GLU A 133 -4.78 -16.87 -13.25
CA GLU A 133 -4.63 -18.26 -12.82
C GLU A 133 -4.73 -19.24 -14.00
N ALA A 134 -5.76 -19.09 -14.84
CA ALA A 134 -5.95 -19.94 -16.00
C ALA A 134 -4.80 -19.83 -17.01
N VAL A 135 -4.29 -18.62 -17.23
CA VAL A 135 -3.13 -18.40 -18.12
C VAL A 135 -1.87 -19.02 -17.54
N ARG A 136 -1.58 -18.86 -16.23
CA ARG A 136 -0.43 -19.51 -15.58
C ARG A 136 -0.48 -21.03 -15.68
N LEU A 137 -1.67 -21.62 -15.53
CA LEU A 137 -1.87 -23.07 -15.70
C LEU A 137 -1.66 -23.54 -17.13
N SER A 138 -1.77 -22.65 -18.12
CA SER A 138 -1.48 -22.94 -19.54
C SER A 138 0.03 -22.94 -19.85
N GLY A 139 0.87 -22.51 -18.89
CA GLY A 139 2.32 -22.51 -19.00
C GLY A 139 2.94 -21.15 -19.39
N PRO A 140 4.27 -21.04 -19.35
CA PRO A 140 4.98 -19.77 -19.46
C PRO A 140 4.89 -19.11 -20.84
N GLU A 141 4.77 -19.89 -21.91
CA GLU A 141 4.56 -19.36 -23.27
C GLU A 141 3.20 -18.68 -23.40
N ALA A 142 2.16 -19.28 -22.81
CA ALA A 142 0.81 -18.70 -22.81
C ALA A 142 0.74 -17.36 -22.05
N ILE A 143 1.55 -17.19 -21.00
CA ILE A 143 1.64 -15.91 -20.26
C ILE A 143 2.15 -14.80 -21.19
N ALA A 144 3.22 -15.05 -21.95
CA ALA A 144 3.81 -14.09 -22.86
C ALA A 144 2.83 -13.71 -23.99
N ASP A 145 2.21 -14.71 -24.61
CA ASP A 145 1.23 -14.51 -25.68
C ASP A 145 0.03 -13.70 -25.18
N PHE A 146 -0.50 -14.04 -24.01
CA PHE A 146 -1.64 -13.33 -23.41
C PHE A 146 -1.30 -11.88 -23.06
N ALA A 147 -0.13 -11.64 -22.46
CA ALA A 147 0.33 -10.29 -22.10
C ALA A 147 0.40 -9.36 -23.32
N SER A 148 0.85 -9.87 -24.46
CA SER A 148 0.98 -9.07 -25.69
C SER A 148 -0.34 -8.52 -26.24
N VAL A 149 -1.47 -9.16 -25.93
CA VAL A 149 -2.80 -8.81 -26.46
C VAL A 149 -3.71 -8.18 -25.40
N HIS A 150 -3.61 -8.63 -24.14
CA HIS A 150 -4.63 -8.37 -23.12
C HIS A 150 -4.13 -7.62 -21.89
N ALA A 151 -2.87 -7.17 -21.86
CA ALA A 151 -2.32 -6.46 -20.71
C ALA A 151 -3.05 -5.16 -20.33
N SER A 152 -3.76 -4.51 -21.25
CA SER A 152 -4.57 -3.32 -20.91
C SER A 152 -5.81 -3.66 -20.06
N ARG A 153 -6.32 -4.89 -20.16
CA ARG A 153 -7.48 -5.37 -19.40
C ARG A 153 -7.07 -6.15 -18.15
N VAL A 154 -5.96 -6.86 -18.20
CA VAL A 154 -5.44 -7.69 -17.10
C VAL A 154 -3.95 -7.37 -16.90
N PRO A 155 -3.62 -6.16 -16.40
CA PRO A 155 -2.24 -5.70 -16.36
C PRO A 155 -1.35 -6.48 -15.39
N GLY A 156 -1.92 -7.17 -14.39
CA GLY A 156 -1.15 -8.02 -13.50
C GLY A 156 -0.48 -9.22 -14.19
N ILE A 157 -0.86 -9.54 -15.44
CA ILE A 157 -0.20 -10.60 -16.20
C ILE A 157 1.28 -10.30 -16.45
N TYR A 158 1.67 -9.02 -16.49
CA TYR A 158 3.08 -8.66 -16.60
C TYR A 158 3.89 -9.14 -15.39
N LEU A 159 3.34 -9.10 -14.18
CA LEU A 159 4.01 -9.62 -13.00
C LEU A 159 4.17 -11.14 -13.07
N ASP A 160 3.12 -11.86 -13.50
CA ASP A 160 3.18 -13.30 -13.72
C ASP A 160 4.24 -13.67 -14.77
N TRP A 161 4.39 -12.85 -15.83
CA TRP A 161 5.41 -13.04 -16.85
C TRP A 161 6.82 -12.81 -16.30
N LEU A 162 7.01 -11.75 -15.52
CA LEU A 162 8.28 -11.44 -14.88
C LEU A 162 8.69 -12.55 -13.92
N ASP A 163 7.79 -13.04 -13.08
CA ASP A 163 8.06 -14.12 -12.15
C ASP A 163 8.46 -15.40 -12.89
N SER A 164 7.75 -15.77 -13.96
CA SER A 164 8.13 -16.91 -14.79
C SER A 164 9.54 -16.76 -15.41
N LEU A 165 9.90 -15.56 -15.89
CA LEU A 165 11.23 -15.32 -16.46
C LEU A 165 12.33 -15.35 -15.40
N LYS A 166 12.07 -14.81 -14.21
CA LYS A 166 12.99 -14.83 -13.05
C LYS A 166 13.25 -16.25 -12.57
N GLU A 167 12.21 -17.08 -12.45
CA GLU A 167 12.31 -18.50 -12.12
C GLU A 167 13.15 -19.27 -13.15
N ALA A 168 13.00 -18.94 -14.43
CA ALA A 168 13.82 -19.49 -15.51
C ALA A 168 15.24 -18.91 -15.59
N GLY A 169 15.61 -17.98 -14.70
CA GLY A 169 16.92 -17.31 -14.69
C GLY A 169 17.17 -16.35 -15.87
N LYS A 170 16.12 -15.98 -16.62
CA LYS A 170 16.19 -15.12 -17.81
C LYS A 170 16.12 -13.63 -17.46
N TRP A 171 17.04 -13.17 -16.61
CA TRP A 171 17.05 -11.81 -16.05
C TRP A 171 17.08 -10.69 -17.10
N ASP A 172 17.85 -10.86 -18.17
CA ASP A 172 17.94 -9.86 -19.25
C ASP A 172 16.61 -9.71 -19.98
N VAL A 173 15.90 -10.82 -20.21
CA VAL A 173 14.57 -10.80 -20.85
C VAL A 173 13.54 -10.20 -19.88
N ALA A 174 13.61 -10.53 -18.59
CA ALA A 174 12.75 -9.94 -17.57
C ALA A 174 12.91 -8.41 -17.51
N ALA A 175 14.13 -7.89 -17.60
CA ALA A 175 14.37 -6.45 -17.66
C ALA A 175 13.68 -5.80 -18.88
N HIS A 176 13.80 -6.40 -20.07
CA HIS A 176 13.13 -5.90 -21.28
C HIS A 176 11.61 -5.91 -21.14
N VAL A 177 11.04 -6.99 -20.61
CA VAL A 177 9.58 -7.12 -20.38
C VAL A 177 9.10 -6.09 -19.36
N ALA A 178 9.83 -5.88 -18.27
CA ALA A 178 9.47 -4.89 -17.27
C ALA A 178 9.50 -3.47 -17.86
N VAL A 179 10.51 -3.11 -18.65
CA VAL A 179 10.56 -1.81 -19.35
C VAL A 179 9.38 -1.66 -20.32
N GLN A 180 9.08 -2.69 -21.12
CA GLN A 180 7.92 -2.69 -22.01
C GLN A 180 6.60 -2.50 -21.23
N ALA A 181 6.44 -3.19 -20.11
CA ALA A 181 5.26 -3.05 -19.26
C ALA A 181 5.10 -1.62 -18.74
N LEU A 182 6.19 -0.99 -18.27
CA LEU A 182 6.16 0.39 -17.79
C LEU A 182 5.77 1.42 -18.86
N GLU A 183 6.07 1.14 -20.13
CA GLU A 183 5.70 1.98 -21.28
C GLU A 183 4.24 1.81 -21.70
N GLN A 184 3.66 0.62 -21.50
CA GLN A 184 2.29 0.31 -21.94
C GLN A 184 1.22 0.52 -20.87
N LEU A 185 1.59 0.36 -19.60
CA LEU A 185 0.67 0.48 -18.47
C LEU A 185 0.36 1.96 -18.18
N ASP A 186 -0.89 2.24 -17.84
CA ASP A 186 -1.33 3.56 -17.38
C ASP A 186 -0.49 3.97 -16.13
N PRO A 187 0.16 5.16 -16.15
CA PRO A 187 0.94 5.68 -15.03
C PRO A 187 0.20 5.74 -13.69
N ASP A 188 -1.13 5.78 -13.68
CA ASP A 188 -1.94 5.89 -12.46
C ASP A 188 -2.29 4.53 -11.84
N LEU A 189 -1.94 3.41 -12.48
CA LEU A 189 -2.24 2.07 -11.98
C LEU A 189 -1.21 1.58 -10.96
N LEU A 190 -1.69 1.08 -9.82
CA LEU A 190 -0.85 0.50 -8.76
C LEU A 190 0.02 -0.66 -9.24
N ILE A 191 -0.50 -1.45 -10.17
CA ILE A 191 0.23 -2.58 -10.73
C ILE A 191 1.50 -2.15 -11.47
N ARG A 192 1.52 -0.93 -12.05
CA ARG A 192 2.70 -0.37 -12.69
C ARG A 192 3.78 -0.06 -11.67
N ALA A 193 3.40 0.32 -10.44
CA ALA A 193 4.38 0.54 -9.38
C ALA A 193 5.11 -0.76 -9.01
N ARG A 194 4.34 -1.85 -8.86
CA ARG A 194 4.88 -3.21 -8.61
C ARG A 194 5.81 -3.69 -9.72
N VAL A 195 5.49 -3.40 -10.98
CA VAL A 195 6.40 -3.66 -12.12
C VAL A 195 7.69 -2.83 -11.98
N GLY A 196 7.59 -1.58 -11.53
CA GLY A 196 8.74 -0.72 -11.21
C GLY A 196 9.63 -1.31 -10.11
N ASP A 197 9.04 -1.84 -9.04
CA ASP A 197 9.79 -2.50 -7.96
C ASP A 197 10.53 -3.75 -8.45
N GLU A 198 9.88 -4.55 -9.30
CA GLU A 198 10.50 -5.71 -9.95
C GLU A 198 11.66 -5.29 -10.85
N LEU A 199 11.50 -4.23 -11.65
CA LEU A 199 12.60 -3.69 -12.47
C LEU A 199 13.77 -3.22 -11.61
N ALA A 200 13.49 -2.56 -10.48
CA ALA A 200 14.53 -2.14 -9.56
C ALA A 200 15.24 -3.33 -8.91
N ALA A 201 14.51 -4.39 -8.55
CA ALA A 201 15.09 -5.63 -8.03
C ALA A 201 15.99 -6.33 -9.07
N ILE A 202 15.54 -6.40 -10.33
CA ILE A 202 16.32 -6.94 -11.46
C ILE A 202 17.59 -6.11 -11.67
N GLY A 203 17.48 -4.78 -11.69
CA GLY A 203 18.62 -3.87 -11.81
C GLY A 203 19.64 -4.05 -10.69
N ARG A 204 19.21 -4.20 -9.43
CA ARG A 204 20.12 -4.49 -8.30
C ARG A 204 20.82 -5.84 -8.49
N LYS A 205 20.11 -6.86 -8.98
CA LYS A 205 20.67 -8.19 -9.23
C LYS A 205 21.73 -8.18 -10.33
N GLN A 206 21.53 -7.35 -11.35
CA GLN A 206 22.46 -7.16 -12.47
C GLN A 206 23.54 -6.09 -12.21
N ASN A 207 23.48 -5.40 -11.07
CA ASN A 207 24.31 -4.24 -10.76
C ASN A 207 24.19 -3.11 -11.79
N ASP A 208 22.99 -2.92 -12.35
CA ASP A 208 22.65 -1.85 -13.30
C ASP A 208 21.87 -0.75 -12.59
N GLY A 209 22.59 0.30 -12.15
CA GLY A 209 21.99 1.45 -11.48
C GLY A 209 21.00 2.25 -12.35
N LYS A 210 21.06 2.16 -13.68
CA LYS A 210 20.07 2.83 -14.54
C LYS A 210 18.73 2.13 -14.46
N LEU A 211 18.72 0.80 -14.47
CA LEU A 211 17.49 0.01 -14.29
C LEU A 211 16.90 0.21 -12.89
N VAL A 212 17.76 0.28 -11.86
CA VAL A 212 17.32 0.61 -10.49
C VAL A 212 16.58 1.94 -10.46
N LEU A 213 17.21 3.00 -10.99
CA LEU A 213 16.62 4.33 -10.98
C LEU A 213 15.31 4.39 -11.81
N GLN A 214 15.28 3.72 -12.97
CA GLN A 214 14.08 3.65 -13.81
C GLN A 214 12.93 2.95 -13.09
N GLY A 215 13.19 1.82 -12.44
CA GLY A 215 12.20 1.08 -11.67
C GLY A 215 11.65 1.88 -10.49
N LEU A 216 12.54 2.49 -9.69
CA LEU A 216 12.15 3.36 -8.57
C LEU A 216 11.34 4.58 -9.03
N LYS A 217 11.70 5.17 -10.19
CA LYS A 217 10.95 6.28 -10.76
C LYS A 217 9.53 5.87 -11.13
N ALA A 218 9.38 4.74 -11.83
CA ALA A 218 8.07 4.24 -12.21
C ALA A 218 7.22 3.82 -11.00
N SER A 219 7.85 3.21 -9.99
CA SER A 219 7.23 2.89 -8.70
C SER A 219 6.63 4.13 -8.05
N PHE A 220 7.45 5.17 -7.87
CA PHE A 220 7.01 6.44 -7.30
C PHE A 220 5.93 7.14 -8.16
N GLU A 221 6.05 7.12 -9.50
CA GLU A 221 5.07 7.75 -10.38
C GLU A 221 3.67 7.16 -10.23
N SER A 222 3.58 5.87 -9.94
CA SER A 222 2.34 5.10 -9.91
C SER A 222 1.78 4.88 -8.50
N ASP A 223 2.65 4.76 -7.49
CA ASP A 223 2.29 4.65 -6.08
C ASP A 223 3.17 5.60 -5.22
N PRO A 224 2.90 6.91 -5.27
CA PRO A 224 3.73 7.88 -4.58
C PRO A 224 3.50 7.82 -3.06
N ASP A 225 4.54 7.40 -2.34
CA ASP A 225 4.59 7.44 -0.89
C ASP A 225 5.96 7.95 -0.40
N LEU A 226 6.13 8.03 0.92
CA LEU A 226 7.37 8.56 1.51
C LEU A 226 8.55 7.59 1.34
N GLU A 227 8.30 6.28 1.37
CA GLU A 227 9.32 5.24 1.25
C GLU A 227 9.86 5.16 -0.19
N SER A 228 8.96 5.08 -1.18
CA SER A 228 9.30 5.10 -2.59
C SER A 228 10.01 6.41 -2.98
N MET A 229 9.60 7.55 -2.40
CA MET A 229 10.30 8.82 -2.55
C MET A 229 11.73 8.77 -2.01
N ILE A 230 11.94 8.29 -0.77
CA ILE A 230 13.28 8.24 -0.16
C ILE A 230 14.20 7.35 -1.00
N HIS A 231 13.74 6.15 -1.38
CA HIS A 231 14.52 5.25 -2.21
C HIS A 231 14.92 5.87 -3.55
N LEU A 232 13.96 6.50 -4.25
CA LEU A 232 14.20 7.19 -5.50
C LEU A 232 15.23 8.32 -5.34
N LEU A 233 15.09 9.16 -4.32
CA LEU A 233 15.97 10.31 -4.11
C LEU A 233 17.38 9.91 -3.67
N VAL A 234 17.54 8.86 -2.85
CA VAL A 234 18.85 8.30 -2.48
C VAL A 234 19.57 7.80 -3.73
N ASP A 235 18.89 7.04 -4.58
CA ASP A 235 19.49 6.48 -5.79
C ASP A 235 19.79 7.57 -6.84
N ALA A 236 18.92 8.58 -6.95
CA ALA A 236 19.16 9.76 -7.78
C ALA A 236 20.41 10.54 -7.34
N ARG A 237 20.71 10.62 -6.04
CA ARG A 237 21.97 11.21 -5.57
C ARG A 237 23.18 10.37 -5.96
N ARG A 238 23.11 9.05 -5.76
CA ARG A 238 24.20 8.12 -6.14
C ARG A 238 24.54 8.19 -7.63
N THR A 239 23.53 8.41 -8.46
CA THR A 239 23.65 8.49 -9.93
C THR A 239 23.83 9.93 -10.45
N SER A 240 23.98 10.93 -9.58
CA SER A 240 24.11 12.36 -9.96
C SER A 240 22.93 12.92 -10.77
N GLN A 241 21.71 12.39 -10.57
CA GLN A 241 20.47 12.82 -11.23
C GLN A 241 19.49 13.53 -10.28
N PHE A 242 19.89 13.79 -9.03
CA PHE A 242 19.02 14.31 -7.97
C PHE A 242 18.11 15.48 -8.40
N SER A 243 18.67 16.57 -8.93
CA SER A 243 17.89 17.76 -9.31
C SER A 243 16.88 17.49 -10.43
N ILE A 244 17.20 16.60 -11.37
CA ILE A 244 16.30 16.22 -12.47
C ILE A 244 15.14 15.40 -11.92
N VAL A 245 15.45 14.44 -11.04
CA VAL A 245 14.45 13.57 -10.40
C VAL A 245 13.53 14.38 -9.49
N CYS A 246 14.06 15.28 -8.65
CA CYS A 246 13.23 16.15 -7.80
C CYS A 246 12.21 16.95 -8.62
N ARG A 247 12.62 17.52 -9.77
CA ARG A 247 11.70 18.25 -10.65
C ARG A 247 10.59 17.36 -11.18
N SER A 248 10.95 16.18 -11.71
CA SER A 248 9.98 15.19 -12.22
C SER A 248 8.99 14.74 -11.15
N VAL A 249 9.47 14.53 -9.91
CA VAL A 249 8.64 14.16 -8.76
C VAL A 249 7.66 15.28 -8.41
N LEU A 250 8.12 16.54 -8.34
CA LEU A 250 7.26 17.69 -8.05
C LEU A 250 6.17 17.89 -9.11
N GLU A 251 6.53 17.76 -10.38
CA GLU A 251 5.58 17.83 -11.50
C GLU A 251 4.49 16.75 -11.37
N ARG A 252 4.88 15.49 -11.11
CA ARG A 252 3.93 14.38 -10.94
C ARG A 252 3.00 14.57 -9.76
N LEU A 253 3.53 14.94 -8.59
CA LEU A 253 2.70 15.18 -7.40
C LEU A 253 1.74 16.35 -7.61
N THR A 254 2.14 17.37 -8.35
CA THR A 254 1.28 18.51 -8.68
C THR A 254 0.09 18.07 -9.54
N VAL A 255 0.33 17.23 -10.57
CA VAL A 255 -0.74 16.66 -11.41
C VAL A 255 -1.69 15.82 -10.57
N LEU A 256 -1.17 14.89 -9.76
CA LEU A 256 -2.02 13.99 -8.97
C LEU A 256 -2.83 14.73 -7.89
N ASN A 257 -2.28 15.81 -7.31
CA ASN A 257 -2.98 16.64 -6.34
C ASN A 257 -4.17 17.41 -6.97
N MET A 258 -4.12 17.72 -8.28
CA MET A 258 -5.25 18.33 -9.00
C MET A 258 -6.38 17.33 -9.32
N HIS A 259 -6.04 16.05 -9.44
CA HIS A 259 -6.98 14.99 -9.83
C HIS A 259 -7.65 14.28 -8.64
N HIS A 260 -7.52 14.78 -7.40
CA HIS A 260 -8.13 14.22 -6.18
C HIS A 260 -9.65 14.40 -6.08
N ALA A 261 -10.39 13.92 -7.08
CA ALA A 261 -11.84 13.80 -7.07
C ALA A 261 -12.24 12.33 -7.30
N GLY A 262 -12.51 11.61 -6.19
CA GLY A 262 -13.15 10.30 -6.21
C GLY A 262 -12.19 9.13 -6.05
N LEU A 263 -12.21 8.49 -4.87
CA LEU A 263 -11.72 7.13 -4.72
C LEU A 263 -12.72 6.20 -5.39
N ASP A 264 -12.49 5.84 -6.65
CA ASP A 264 -13.22 4.73 -7.28
C ASP A 264 -12.63 3.42 -6.75
N PHE A 265 -13.32 2.83 -5.77
CA PHE A 265 -13.01 1.49 -5.32
C PHE A 265 -13.24 0.51 -6.48
N ASN A 266 -12.15 0.05 -7.10
CA ASN A 266 -12.20 -1.03 -8.06
C ASN A 266 -12.02 -2.37 -7.33
N PRO A 267 -12.99 -3.30 -7.41
CA PRO A 267 -12.84 -4.63 -6.84
C PRO A 267 -11.69 -5.42 -7.49
N ASP A 268 -11.33 -5.10 -8.74
CA ASP A 268 -10.16 -5.69 -9.40
C ASP A 268 -8.88 -5.00 -8.92
N GLU A 269 -8.00 -5.77 -8.27
CA GLU A 269 -6.73 -5.27 -7.74
C GLU A 269 -5.81 -4.74 -8.83
N ASP A 270 -5.90 -5.29 -10.04
CA ASP A 270 -5.05 -4.92 -11.17
C ASP A 270 -5.36 -3.52 -11.70
N LEU A 271 -6.56 -3.01 -11.41
CA LEU A 271 -7.08 -1.74 -11.91
C LEU A 271 -7.19 -0.66 -10.81
N ARG A 272 -6.64 -0.93 -9.61
CA ARG A 272 -6.62 0.04 -8.51
C ARG A 272 -5.65 1.19 -8.79
N ARG A 273 -6.00 2.37 -8.26
CA ARG A 273 -5.23 3.61 -8.34
C ARG A 273 -4.93 4.11 -6.92
N THR A 274 -3.75 4.68 -6.70
CA THR A 274 -3.36 5.18 -5.37
C THR A 274 -3.86 6.60 -5.11
N PRO A 275 -4.37 6.90 -3.90
CA PRO A 275 -4.51 8.26 -3.42
C PRO A 275 -3.14 8.84 -3.04
N VAL A 276 -2.90 10.08 -3.42
CA VAL A 276 -1.67 10.80 -3.08
C VAL A 276 -1.82 11.44 -1.72
N ARG A 277 -0.85 11.17 -0.85
CA ARG A 277 -0.83 11.81 0.45
C ARG A 277 -0.53 13.32 0.30
N PRO A 278 -1.35 14.20 0.90
CA PRO A 278 -1.16 15.65 0.77
C PRO A 278 0.20 16.15 1.30
N ASP A 279 0.80 15.44 2.26
CA ASP A 279 2.06 15.84 2.89
C ASP A 279 3.29 15.55 2.03
N LEU A 280 3.21 14.64 1.06
CA LEU A 280 4.35 14.20 0.26
C LEU A 280 4.95 15.32 -0.60
N LEU A 281 4.09 16.20 -1.15
CA LEU A 281 4.54 17.36 -1.92
C LEU A 281 5.46 18.28 -1.09
N GLN A 282 5.13 18.47 0.19
CA GLN A 282 5.92 19.32 1.08
C GLN A 282 7.23 18.66 1.49
N GLN A 283 7.23 17.33 1.63
CA GLN A 283 8.46 16.57 1.87
C GLN A 283 9.46 16.73 0.72
N VAL A 284 8.99 16.60 -0.52
CA VAL A 284 9.87 16.77 -1.69
C VAL A 284 10.41 18.20 -1.78
N ARG A 285 9.57 19.21 -1.60
CA ARG A 285 10.00 20.63 -1.59
C ARG A 285 11.08 20.89 -0.56
N LEU A 286 10.92 20.32 0.63
CA LEU A 286 11.89 20.45 1.71
C LEU A 286 13.23 19.79 1.34
N LEU A 287 13.19 18.58 0.78
CA LEU A 287 14.38 17.86 0.33
C LEU A 287 15.02 18.46 -0.94
N SER A 288 14.29 19.26 -1.70
CA SER A 288 14.82 20.01 -2.86
C SER A 288 15.32 21.42 -2.50
N GLY A 289 15.25 21.82 -1.22
CA GLY A 289 15.71 23.13 -0.75
C GLY A 289 14.69 24.27 -0.92
N ASN A 290 13.46 23.99 -1.34
CA ASN A 290 12.41 24.98 -1.60
C ASN A 290 11.67 25.38 -0.30
N LEU A 291 12.41 25.82 0.71
CA LEU A 291 11.88 26.12 2.05
C LEU A 291 10.77 27.18 2.02
N ASP A 292 10.89 28.18 1.14
CA ASP A 292 9.91 29.27 1.02
C ASP A 292 8.52 28.77 0.56
N GLU A 293 8.47 27.75 -0.31
CA GLU A 293 7.19 27.14 -0.71
C GLU A 293 6.59 26.28 0.41
N VAL A 294 7.44 25.62 1.21
CA VAL A 294 6.98 24.82 2.35
C VAL A 294 6.35 25.72 3.41
N VAL A 295 7.00 26.83 3.79
CA VAL A 295 6.48 27.76 4.80
C VAL A 295 5.24 28.52 4.34
N ALA A 296 5.04 28.68 3.02
CA ALA A 296 3.84 29.29 2.46
C ALA A 296 2.60 28.37 2.50
N THR A 297 2.77 27.09 2.84
CA THR A 297 1.67 26.11 2.86
C THR A 297 0.86 26.21 4.15
N ALA A 298 -0.47 26.32 4.01
CA ALA A 298 -1.37 26.48 5.15
C ALA A 298 -1.43 25.23 6.06
N GLU A 299 -1.43 24.02 5.49
CA GLU A 299 -1.49 22.77 6.22
C GLU A 299 -0.17 22.00 6.09
N LEU A 300 0.50 21.76 7.22
CA LEU A 300 1.73 20.99 7.30
C LEU A 300 1.52 19.80 8.22
N SER A 301 1.96 18.63 7.78
CA SER A 301 1.99 17.46 8.64
C SER A 301 3.08 17.61 9.71
N ARG A 302 2.93 16.86 10.80
CA ARG A 302 3.87 16.88 11.92
C ARG A 302 5.30 16.55 11.48
N SER A 303 5.47 15.59 10.56
CA SER A 303 6.79 15.21 10.03
C SER A 303 7.48 16.35 9.27
N VAL A 304 6.73 17.16 8.50
CA VAL A 304 7.28 18.35 7.83
C VAL A 304 7.69 19.41 8.86
N VAL A 305 6.89 19.62 9.90
CA VAL A 305 7.22 20.57 10.98
C VAL A 305 8.52 20.18 11.68
N TYR A 306 8.74 18.89 11.99
CA TYR A 306 10.01 18.43 12.56
C TYR A 306 11.18 18.59 11.58
N ALA A 307 10.99 18.35 10.30
CA ALA A 307 12.03 18.56 9.30
C ALA A 307 12.44 20.05 9.18
N LEU A 308 11.49 20.97 9.30
CA LEU A 308 11.78 22.41 9.36
C LEU A 308 12.63 22.81 10.57
N LEU A 309 12.62 22.05 11.67
CA LEU A 309 13.50 22.31 12.82
C LEU A 309 14.97 22.19 12.45
N ALA A 310 15.31 21.22 11.59
CA ALA A 310 16.67 21.08 11.09
C ALA A 310 17.09 22.33 10.30
N ALA A 311 16.18 22.92 9.50
CA ALA A 311 16.42 24.15 8.77
C ALA A 311 16.61 25.36 9.71
N VAL A 312 15.81 25.48 10.77
CA VAL A 312 15.90 26.55 11.77
C VAL A 312 17.25 26.54 12.49
N LEU A 313 17.70 25.35 12.91
CA LEU A 313 18.91 25.19 13.72
C LEU A 313 20.19 25.06 12.90
N PHE A 314 20.10 24.86 11.58
CA PHE A 314 21.27 24.68 10.71
C PHE A 314 22.29 25.83 10.87
N PRO A 315 23.61 25.58 10.94
CA PRO A 315 24.30 24.29 10.79
C PRO A 315 24.44 23.48 12.09
N GLN A 316 23.81 23.90 13.19
CA GLN A 316 23.88 23.16 14.44
C GLN A 316 23.14 21.81 14.29
N PRO A 317 23.72 20.70 14.78
CA PRO A 317 23.03 19.43 14.77
C PRO A 317 21.84 19.44 15.73
N LEU A 318 20.76 18.76 15.36
CA LEU A 318 19.64 18.52 16.27
C LEU A 318 20.12 17.73 17.50
N LYS A 319 19.64 18.13 18.68
CA LYS A 319 19.95 17.42 19.94
C LYS A 319 19.39 15.99 19.91
N PRO A 320 20.03 15.02 20.62
CA PRO A 320 19.65 13.60 20.57
C PRO A 320 18.16 13.34 20.86
N TRP A 321 17.59 14.02 21.85
CA TRP A 321 16.19 13.83 22.22
C TRP A 321 15.21 14.42 21.19
N VAL A 322 15.60 15.47 20.45
CA VAL A 322 14.82 16.03 19.34
C VAL A 322 14.82 15.04 18.18
N LEU A 323 15.99 14.47 17.89
CA LEU A 323 16.13 13.40 16.90
C LEU A 323 15.29 12.18 17.29
N GLU A 324 15.21 11.80 18.56
CA GLU A 324 14.40 10.66 19.01
C GLU A 324 12.90 10.89 18.78
N ASN A 325 12.39 12.08 19.15
CA ASN A 325 11.00 12.44 18.86
C ASN A 325 10.71 12.46 17.36
N TRP A 326 11.65 12.96 16.57
CA TRP A 326 11.50 12.98 15.13
C TRP A 326 11.56 11.58 14.51
N ARG A 327 12.46 10.71 14.98
CA ARG A 327 12.52 9.29 14.58
C ARG A 327 11.22 8.57 14.90
N HIS A 328 10.61 8.86 16.05
CA HIS A 328 9.31 8.30 16.39
C HIS A 328 8.23 8.73 15.38
N GLU A 329 8.20 10.01 15.01
CA GLU A 329 7.22 10.53 14.03
C GLU A 329 7.50 10.03 12.60
N LEU A 330 8.76 9.95 12.17
CA LEU A 330 9.13 9.38 10.88
C LEU A 330 8.90 7.87 10.85
N GLY A 331 9.23 7.15 11.91
CA GLY A 331 9.03 5.70 12.00
C GLY A 331 7.56 5.29 11.94
N ARG A 332 6.62 6.20 12.25
CA ARG A 332 5.18 6.00 12.01
C ARG A 332 4.79 6.13 10.54
N ILE A 333 5.64 6.70 9.69
CA ILE A 333 5.34 7.04 8.28
C ILE A 333 6.22 6.22 7.33
N CYS A 334 7.51 6.04 7.63
CA CYS A 334 8.45 5.18 6.91
C CYS A 334 9.28 4.38 7.92
N CYS A 335 8.98 3.08 8.05
CA CYS A 335 9.77 2.19 8.89
C CYS A 335 11.20 2.11 8.33
N ASP A 336 12.20 2.15 9.21
CA ASP A 336 13.63 1.92 8.92
C ASP A 336 14.38 2.90 8.00
N LEU A 337 13.72 3.83 7.29
CA LEU A 337 14.36 4.79 6.37
C LEU A 337 14.72 6.17 6.96
N HIS A 338 14.58 6.34 8.27
CA HIS A 338 14.82 7.62 8.93
C HIS A 338 16.25 8.16 8.72
N GLN A 339 17.28 7.30 8.69
CA GLN A 339 18.67 7.74 8.46
C GLN A 339 18.90 8.24 7.04
N ASP A 340 18.31 7.58 6.05
CA ASP A 340 18.39 7.99 4.64
C ASP A 340 17.68 9.33 4.44
N TYR A 341 16.49 9.48 5.04
CA TYR A 341 15.77 10.75 5.02
C TYR A 341 16.60 11.88 5.66
N LEU A 342 17.17 11.66 6.84
CA LEU A 342 18.02 12.66 7.51
C LEU A 342 19.21 13.05 6.64
N SER A 343 19.85 12.07 6.02
CA SER A 343 20.99 12.29 5.12
C SER A 343 20.59 13.15 3.92
N LEU A 344 19.43 12.86 3.30
CA LEU A 344 18.88 13.67 2.23
C LEU A 344 18.59 15.11 2.68
N LEU A 345 17.99 15.29 3.86
CA LEU A 345 17.68 16.63 4.38
C LEU A 345 18.95 17.44 4.63
N TYR A 346 19.91 16.90 5.37
CA TYR A 346 21.13 17.65 5.67
C TYR A 346 21.92 17.96 4.41
N ALA A 347 21.94 17.07 3.42
CA ALA A 347 22.53 17.36 2.12
C ALA A 347 21.80 18.52 1.42
N ALA A 348 20.46 18.54 1.43
CA ALA A 348 19.67 19.63 0.86
C ALA A 348 19.94 20.98 1.55
N LEU A 349 20.05 21.00 2.88
CA LEU A 349 20.37 22.19 3.66
C LEU A 349 21.82 22.65 3.48
N GLN A 350 22.76 21.75 3.21
CA GLN A 350 24.14 22.11 2.87
C GLN A 350 24.25 22.71 1.47
N GLU A 351 23.50 22.17 0.50
CA GLU A 351 23.44 22.68 -0.86
C GLU A 351 22.68 24.02 -0.94
N ASN A 352 21.65 24.19 -0.12
CA ASN A 352 20.80 25.38 -0.05
C ASN A 352 20.78 25.92 1.39
N VAL A 353 21.91 26.49 1.81
CA VAL A 353 22.05 27.02 3.18
C VAL A 353 21.00 28.10 3.44
N PRO A 354 20.09 27.89 4.41
CA PRO A 354 19.05 28.88 4.67
C PRO A 354 19.66 30.15 5.26
N ASP A 355 19.27 31.29 4.74
CA ASP A 355 19.64 32.60 5.28
C ASP A 355 18.87 32.92 6.58
N LEU A 356 19.26 33.97 7.30
CA LEU A 356 18.58 34.37 8.54
C LEU A 356 17.08 34.65 8.34
N PRO A 357 16.65 35.42 7.32
CA PRO A 357 15.23 35.59 7.02
C PRO A 357 14.46 34.28 6.79
N GLN A 358 15.02 33.32 6.05
CA GLN A 358 14.41 32.02 5.81
C GLN A 358 14.29 31.21 7.10
N ARG A 359 15.33 31.23 7.95
CA ARG A 359 15.28 30.56 9.26
C ARG A 359 14.20 31.16 10.16
N GLU A 360 14.06 32.48 10.20
CA GLU A 360 13.01 33.14 10.98
C GLU A 360 11.60 32.85 10.44
N ARG A 361 11.42 32.73 9.13
CA ARG A 361 10.15 32.27 8.54
C ARG A 361 9.83 30.82 8.93
N CYS A 362 10.81 29.92 8.82
CA CYS A 362 10.67 28.53 9.26
C CYS A 362 10.33 28.45 10.75
N TRP A 363 11.04 29.22 11.59
CA TRP A 363 10.80 29.30 13.02
C TRP A 363 9.39 29.76 13.35
N THR A 364 8.89 30.79 12.66
CA THR A 364 7.53 31.31 12.84
C THR A 364 6.49 30.23 12.60
N VAL A 365 6.60 29.51 11.47
CA VAL A 365 5.67 28.43 11.11
C VAL A 365 5.75 27.26 12.09
N VAL A 366 6.96 26.81 12.43
CA VAL A 366 7.18 25.75 13.44
C VAL A 366 6.52 26.12 14.77
N ARG A 367 6.78 27.34 15.25
CA ARG A 367 6.26 27.83 16.52
C ARG A 367 4.74 27.85 16.52
N GLU A 368 4.14 28.41 15.47
CA GLU A 368 2.69 28.47 15.33
C GLU A 368 2.06 27.07 15.34
N LYS A 369 2.58 26.13 14.54
CA LYS A 369 2.02 24.78 14.42
C LYS A 369 2.15 23.97 15.72
N LEU A 370 3.31 24.04 16.38
CA LEU A 370 3.51 23.32 17.65
C LEU A 370 2.63 23.89 18.76
N LEU A 371 2.45 25.22 18.84
CA LEU A 371 1.54 25.86 19.79
C LEU A 371 0.07 25.52 19.50
N ALA A 372 -0.35 25.53 18.23
CA ALA A 372 -1.70 25.15 17.83
C ALA A 372 -2.01 23.69 18.20
N ALA A 373 -1.03 22.79 18.07
CA ALA A 373 -1.16 21.40 18.50
C ALA A 373 -1.34 21.28 20.03
N VAL A 374 -0.59 22.08 20.81
CA VAL A 374 -0.76 22.17 22.27
C VAL A 374 -2.17 22.65 22.62
N ASP A 375 -2.64 23.72 21.98
CA ASP A 375 -3.98 24.26 22.16
C ASP A 375 -5.06 23.20 21.89
N SER A 376 -4.99 22.54 20.74
CA SER A 376 -5.93 21.50 20.34
C SER A 376 -6.02 20.37 21.39
N ILE A 377 -4.87 19.88 21.87
CA ILE A 377 -4.79 18.82 22.88
C ILE A 377 -5.39 19.28 24.22
N VAL A 378 -4.98 20.45 24.72
CA VAL A 378 -5.32 20.90 26.07
C VAL A 378 -6.78 21.36 26.13
N VAL A 379 -7.22 22.18 25.19
CA VAL A 379 -8.59 22.71 25.10
C VAL A 379 -9.57 21.57 24.76
N GLY A 380 -9.20 20.67 23.85
CA GLY A 380 -9.97 19.45 23.55
C GLY A 380 -10.01 18.42 24.67
N GLN A 381 -9.30 18.66 25.78
CA GLN A 381 -9.23 17.78 26.94
C GLN A 381 -8.75 16.35 26.62
N HIS A 382 -7.85 16.21 25.64
CA HIS A 382 -7.23 14.94 25.28
C HIS A 382 -6.16 14.57 26.32
N ARG A 383 -6.61 14.18 27.53
CA ARG A 383 -5.75 13.97 28.72
C ARG A 383 -4.64 12.95 28.51
N HIS A 384 -4.87 11.94 27.66
CA HIS A 384 -3.86 10.94 27.30
C HIS A 384 -2.69 11.54 26.48
N SER A 385 -2.91 12.67 25.82
CA SER A 385 -1.92 13.37 24.97
C SER A 385 -1.26 14.58 25.67
N TYR A 386 -1.53 14.81 26.96
CA TYR A 386 -0.92 15.91 27.70
C TYR A 386 0.61 15.83 27.81
N ALA A 387 1.17 14.62 27.75
CA ALA A 387 2.62 14.44 27.68
C ALA A 387 3.18 15.02 26.37
N THR A 388 2.58 14.67 25.24
CA THR A 388 2.95 15.17 23.91
C THR A 388 2.85 16.70 23.80
N ALA A 389 1.81 17.30 24.39
CA ALA A 389 1.69 18.75 24.44
C ALA A 389 2.81 19.41 25.27
N ALA A 390 3.19 18.81 26.40
CA ALA A 390 4.31 19.32 27.21
C ALA A 390 5.66 19.15 26.49
N GLU A 391 5.85 18.05 25.77
CA GLU A 391 7.03 17.80 24.92
C GLU A 391 7.16 18.84 23.80
N ASN A 392 6.05 19.23 23.15
CA ASN A 392 6.07 20.30 22.15
C ASN A 392 6.50 21.65 22.74
N LEU A 393 6.04 22.01 23.94
CA LEU A 393 6.48 23.23 24.63
C LEU A 393 7.97 23.16 25.00
N ALA A 394 8.42 22.00 25.48
CA ALA A 394 9.81 21.78 25.81
C ALA A 394 10.72 21.91 24.58
N LEU A 395 10.27 21.37 23.44
CA LEU A 395 10.96 21.51 22.16
C LEU A 395 11.11 22.96 21.74
N LEU A 396 10.03 23.74 21.80
CA LEU A 396 10.07 25.17 21.48
C LEU A 396 11.00 25.95 22.41
N ALA A 397 10.93 25.71 23.73
CA ALA A 397 11.82 26.35 24.69
C ALA A 397 13.29 26.02 24.41
N GLN A 398 13.60 24.76 24.10
CA GLN A 398 14.95 24.35 23.77
C GLN A 398 15.49 25.04 22.51
N ILE A 399 14.68 25.09 21.44
CA ILE A 399 15.06 25.75 20.20
C ILE A 399 15.31 27.25 20.45
N LEU A 400 14.46 27.90 21.24
CA LEU A 400 14.67 29.29 21.64
C LEU A 400 16.01 29.47 22.36
N THR A 401 16.36 28.60 23.30
CA THR A 401 17.68 28.62 23.94
C THR A 401 18.82 28.43 22.94
N ASP A 402 18.70 27.50 22.00
CA ASP A 402 19.72 27.22 20.98
C ASP A 402 19.88 28.38 19.97
N LEU A 403 18.82 29.17 19.78
CA LEU A 403 18.83 30.44 19.03
C LEU A 403 19.33 31.63 19.86
N GLY A 404 19.72 31.43 21.13
CA GLY A 404 20.16 32.51 22.03
C GLY A 404 19.03 33.36 22.63
N ARG A 405 17.77 32.91 22.52
CA ARG A 405 16.55 33.60 22.95
C ARG A 405 16.00 33.02 24.26
N SER A 406 16.89 32.82 25.25
CA SER A 406 16.55 32.17 26.53
C SER A 406 15.44 32.88 27.32
N ASP A 407 15.34 34.21 27.22
CA ASP A 407 14.27 34.97 27.87
C ASP A 407 12.89 34.58 27.30
N GLU A 408 12.78 34.39 25.99
CA GLU A 408 11.54 33.94 25.35
C GLU A 408 11.20 32.49 25.74
N ALA A 409 12.21 31.63 25.94
CA ALA A 409 12.00 30.27 26.42
C ALA A 409 11.40 30.26 27.84
N ALA A 410 11.84 31.16 28.72
CA ALA A 410 11.29 31.30 30.07
C ALA A 410 9.83 31.80 30.04
N VAL A 411 9.54 32.79 29.17
CA VAL A 411 8.19 33.33 28.97
C VAL A 411 7.23 32.24 28.46
N LEU A 412 7.68 31.36 27.55
CA LEU A 412 6.85 30.30 26.97
C LEU A 412 6.19 29.40 28.03
N PHE A 413 6.94 28.96 29.03
CA PHE A 413 6.41 28.12 30.11
C PHE A 413 5.46 28.88 31.03
N GLN A 414 5.76 30.16 31.31
CA GLN A 414 4.90 31.01 32.10
C GLN A 414 3.55 31.26 31.38
N ASP A 415 3.60 31.52 30.07
CA ASP A 415 2.42 31.69 29.23
C ASP A 415 1.56 30.43 29.21
N ALA A 416 2.17 29.25 29.07
CA ALA A 416 1.43 27.98 29.16
C ALA A 416 0.75 27.80 30.53
N HIS A 417 1.42 28.16 31.63
CA HIS A 417 0.82 28.11 32.97
C HIS A 417 -0.35 29.07 33.15
N ASN A 418 -0.23 30.28 32.60
CA ASN A 418 -1.25 31.33 32.65
C ASN A 418 -2.45 31.02 31.75
N ARG A 419 -2.21 30.45 30.57
CA ARG A 419 -3.23 30.15 29.56
C ARG A 419 -4.13 28.98 29.94
N TYR A 420 -3.61 27.99 30.68
CA TYR A 420 -4.36 26.79 31.06
C TYR A 420 -4.47 26.61 32.60
N PRO A 421 -5.06 27.58 33.34
CA PRO A 421 -5.05 27.56 34.80
C PRO A 421 -5.85 26.40 35.40
N ARG A 422 -6.84 25.88 34.66
CA ARG A 422 -7.74 24.80 35.10
C ARG A 422 -7.23 23.39 34.74
N HIS A 423 -6.11 23.27 34.03
CA HIS A 423 -5.57 21.98 33.57
C HIS A 423 -4.39 21.52 34.43
N SER A 424 -4.65 21.17 35.69
CA SER A 424 -3.61 20.76 36.67
C SER A 424 -2.74 19.60 36.19
N SER A 425 -3.33 18.57 35.57
CA SER A 425 -2.58 17.42 35.02
C SER A 425 -1.63 17.81 33.90
N PHE A 426 -2.05 18.73 33.01
CA PHE A 426 -1.17 19.27 31.96
C PHE A 426 -0.02 20.08 32.58
N ARG A 427 -0.32 20.98 33.53
CA ARG A 427 0.72 21.77 34.22
C ARG A 427 1.75 20.91 34.96
N ALA A 428 1.35 19.75 35.48
CA ALA A 428 2.29 18.79 36.06
C ALA A 428 3.25 18.20 35.01
N LYS A 429 2.75 17.89 33.80
CA LYS A 429 3.59 17.45 32.68
C LYS A 429 4.53 18.54 32.19
N VAL A 430 4.05 19.79 32.10
CA VAL A 430 4.88 20.95 31.72
C VAL A 430 6.05 21.14 32.68
N ARG A 431 5.81 21.11 34.00
CA ARG A 431 6.90 21.22 34.99
C ARG A 431 7.95 20.12 34.83
N LYS A 432 7.51 18.87 34.65
CA LYS A 432 8.42 17.75 34.39
C LYS A 432 9.23 17.94 33.09
N ALA A 433 8.60 18.48 32.04
CA ALA A 433 9.28 18.73 30.78
C ALA A 433 10.28 19.90 30.88
N GLN A 434 9.98 20.92 31.68
CA GLN A 434 10.88 22.04 31.95
C GLN A 434 12.16 21.60 32.69
N GLU A 435 12.03 20.67 33.65
CA GLU A 435 13.18 20.09 34.37
C GLU A 435 14.16 19.37 33.42
N LEU A 436 13.66 18.74 32.36
CA LEU A 436 14.47 18.00 31.37
C LEU A 436 15.32 18.90 30.47
N ILE A 437 15.01 20.19 30.35
CA ILE A 437 15.77 21.15 29.49
C ILE A 437 16.93 21.81 30.26
N VAL A 438 16.80 21.91 31.58
CA VAL A 438 17.79 22.56 32.46
C VAL A 438 18.97 21.64 32.77
N THR A 439 18.87 20.35 32.43
CA THR A 439 19.90 19.32 32.60
C THR A 439 20.57 19.03 31.27
#